data_AF-A0A965TVU4-F1
#
_entry.id   AF-A0A965TVU4-F1
#
_cell.length_a   1.000
_cell.length_b   1.000
_cell.length_c   1.000
_cell.angle_alpha   90.00
_cell.angle_beta   90.00
_cell.angle_gamma   90.00
#
_symmetry.space_group_name_H-M   'P 1'
#
loop_
_entity.id
_entity.type
_entity.pdbx_description
1 polymer ?
#
loop_
_entity_poly.entity_id
_entity_poly.type
_entity_poly.pdbx_seq_one_letter_code
_entity_poly.pdbx_strand_id
1 'polypeptide(L)'
;MKRVYMRCKEVQGSMQTNQALVFFDIDGTLLDRQQQVPDSAVQAIAQLRANGHLAFINTGRCMAMVSEDIQAIGFDGIVASCGTHITVGDQTLENILIPEDQLRWIIDLLIKNRIDFWLEGPDHVYLDSVTHPAFYRKFLAEYPGWPGLFADFREANPLRVNKFSYLIHRHSQFDQLEPILRSQFDLIVHREDHGEVIPKGFSKATGMDQVKTFLDQPDARVFAFGDSFNDLDMLKAADFGIAMGGSRSRLIELSSHLTDSPADHGIANALRHYQLIE
;
A
#
# COMPACT_ATOMS: atom_id res chain seq x y z
N MET A 1 -17.88 -17.27 16.86
CA MET A 1 -17.36 -16.49 18.01
C MET A 1 -16.13 -17.12 18.70
N LYS A 2 -16.10 -18.41 19.08
CA LYS A 2 -14.91 -19.01 19.73
C LYS A 2 -13.66 -19.19 18.84
N ARG A 3 -13.81 -19.39 17.52
CA ARG A 3 -12.67 -19.46 16.58
C ARG A 3 -12.04 -18.10 16.25
N VAL A 4 -12.86 -17.05 16.14
CA VAL A 4 -12.44 -15.66 15.86
C VAL A 4 -11.62 -15.08 17.02
N TYR A 5 -11.95 -15.42 18.27
CA TYR A 5 -11.21 -14.98 19.45
C TYR A 5 -9.88 -15.73 19.67
N MET A 6 -9.70 -16.91 19.05
CA MET A 6 -8.46 -17.69 19.16
C MET A 6 -7.36 -17.12 18.26
N ARG A 7 -7.68 -16.69 17.02
CA ARG A 7 -6.68 -16.17 16.08
C ARG A 7 -6.10 -14.81 16.48
N CYS A 8 -6.92 -13.92 17.05
CA CYS A 8 -6.42 -12.68 17.67
C CYS A 8 -5.49 -12.95 18.85
N LYS A 9 -5.77 -13.97 19.68
CA LYS A 9 -4.88 -14.41 20.76
C LYS A 9 -3.65 -15.17 20.28
N GLU A 10 -3.64 -15.71 19.07
CA GLU A 10 -2.47 -16.33 18.45
C GLU A 10 -1.49 -15.27 17.94
N VAL A 11 -1.99 -14.17 17.34
CA VAL A 11 -1.15 -13.00 16.99
C VAL A 11 -0.72 -12.22 18.24
N GLN A 12 -1.58 -12.14 19.27
CA GLN A 12 -1.28 -11.52 20.58
C GLN A 12 -0.67 -12.51 21.62
N GLY A 13 -0.25 -13.72 21.20
CA GLY A 13 0.10 -14.83 22.10
C GLY A 13 1.59 -14.94 22.42
N SER A 14 1.89 -15.07 23.73
CA SER A 14 3.19 -15.33 24.38
C SER A 14 4.47 -14.90 23.65
N MET A 15 4.98 -13.74 24.10
CA MET A 15 6.28 -13.14 23.82
C MET A 15 7.42 -14.13 23.52
N GLN A 16 7.99 -14.03 22.31
CA GLN A 16 9.39 -14.35 22.09
C GLN A 16 10.19 -13.04 22.13
N THR A 17 11.26 -13.01 22.93
CA THR A 17 12.11 -11.84 23.18
C THR A 17 12.89 -11.34 21.95
N ASN A 18 12.55 -11.79 20.73
CA ASN A 18 13.22 -11.43 19.49
C ASN A 18 12.28 -11.34 18.27
N GLN A 19 10.96 -11.24 18.49
CA GLN A 19 9.97 -11.10 17.42
C GLN A 19 10.18 -9.77 16.65
N ALA A 20 10.14 -9.85 15.32
CA ALA A 20 10.28 -8.72 14.41
C ALA A 20 8.97 -8.54 13.64
N LEU A 21 8.67 -7.29 13.28
CA LEU A 21 7.59 -6.94 12.37
C LEU A 21 8.21 -6.63 11.02
N VAL A 22 7.78 -7.34 9.98
CA VAL A 22 8.32 -7.17 8.64
C VAL A 22 7.23 -6.72 7.69
N PHE A 23 7.42 -5.57 7.08
CA PHE A 23 6.47 -4.93 6.17
C PHE A 23 6.99 -5.01 4.74
N PHE A 24 6.13 -5.44 3.81
CA PHE A 24 6.48 -5.62 2.42
C PHE A 24 5.56 -4.78 1.53
N ASP A 25 6.13 -3.91 0.70
CA ASP A 25 5.40 -3.37 -0.44
C ASP A 25 5.04 -4.47 -1.46
N ILE A 26 4.06 -4.19 -2.32
CA ILE A 26 3.62 -5.09 -3.38
C ILE A 26 4.41 -4.87 -4.68
N ASP A 27 4.25 -3.72 -5.32
CA ASP A 27 4.64 -3.52 -6.71
C ASP A 27 6.14 -3.25 -6.85
N GLY A 28 6.90 -4.13 -7.51
CA GLY A 28 8.36 -3.98 -7.58
C GLY A 28 9.09 -4.50 -6.33
N THR A 29 8.35 -4.98 -5.34
CA THR A 29 8.87 -5.60 -4.11
C THR A 29 8.46 -7.06 -3.97
N LEU A 30 7.17 -7.35 -3.72
CA LEU A 30 6.64 -8.72 -3.78
C LEU A 30 6.46 -9.19 -5.23
N LEU A 31 5.97 -8.29 -6.08
CA LEU A 31 5.77 -8.53 -7.50
C LEU A 31 7.01 -8.14 -8.29
N ASP A 32 7.44 -9.03 -9.17
CA ASP A 32 8.46 -8.72 -10.17
C ASP A 32 7.91 -7.85 -11.32
N ARG A 33 8.76 -7.57 -12.31
CA ARG A 33 8.39 -6.79 -13.50
C ARG A 33 7.38 -7.51 -14.40
N GLN A 34 7.20 -8.81 -14.23
CA GLN A 34 6.21 -9.65 -14.91
C GLN A 34 4.91 -9.75 -14.09
N GLN A 35 4.77 -8.98 -13.01
CA GLN A 35 3.61 -8.98 -12.12
C GLN A 35 3.36 -10.36 -11.49
N GLN A 36 4.43 -11.12 -11.25
CA GLN A 36 4.38 -12.41 -10.57
C GLN A 36 5.03 -12.32 -9.19
N VAL A 37 4.52 -13.09 -8.24
CA VAL A 37 5.20 -13.29 -6.94
C VAL A 37 6.17 -14.47 -7.10
N PRO A 38 7.49 -14.26 -6.93
CA PRO A 38 8.45 -15.36 -6.98
C PRO A 38 8.20 -16.39 -5.88
N ASP A 39 8.31 -17.69 -6.19
CA ASP A 39 8.16 -18.77 -5.21
C ASP A 39 9.08 -18.60 -3.99
N SER A 40 10.28 -18.06 -4.21
CA SER A 40 11.24 -17.76 -3.15
C SER A 40 10.70 -16.77 -2.12
N ALA A 41 9.90 -15.78 -2.55
CA ALA A 41 9.29 -14.82 -1.64
C ALA A 41 8.22 -15.49 -0.78
N VAL A 42 7.34 -16.31 -1.39
CA VAL A 42 6.30 -17.07 -0.68
C VAL A 42 6.93 -18.00 0.37
N GLN A 43 7.96 -18.76 -0.02
CA GLN A 43 8.67 -19.66 0.89
C GLN A 43 9.38 -18.89 2.02
N ALA A 44 10.04 -17.77 1.70
CA ALA A 44 10.73 -16.95 2.67
C ALA A 44 9.77 -16.32 3.69
N ILE A 45 8.61 -15.83 3.26
CA ILE A 45 7.57 -15.28 4.15
C ILE A 45 6.97 -16.38 5.03
N ALA A 46 6.73 -17.58 4.48
CA ALA A 46 6.28 -18.72 5.27
C ALA A 46 7.31 -19.11 6.35
N GLN A 47 8.59 -19.17 6.00
CA GLN A 47 9.68 -19.47 6.95
C GLN A 47 9.84 -18.37 8.00
N LEU A 48 9.77 -17.10 7.59
CA LEU A 48 9.81 -15.93 8.48
C LEU A 48 8.74 -16.04 9.57
N ARG A 49 7.51 -16.37 9.16
CA ARG A 49 6.38 -16.57 10.09
C ARG A 49 6.56 -17.82 10.96
N ALA A 50 7.05 -18.91 10.40
CA ALA A 50 7.36 -20.13 11.16
C ALA A 50 8.43 -19.88 12.24
N ASN A 51 9.35 -18.94 12.01
CA ASN A 51 10.35 -18.49 12.98
C ASN A 51 9.80 -17.54 14.06
N GLY A 52 8.48 -17.26 14.06
CA GLY A 52 7.82 -16.45 15.07
C GLY A 52 7.80 -14.96 14.78
N HIS A 53 8.22 -14.51 13.60
CA HIS A 53 8.09 -13.12 13.16
C HIS A 53 6.73 -12.85 12.54
N LEU A 54 6.29 -11.59 12.50
CA LEU A 54 5.02 -11.20 11.88
C LEU A 54 5.28 -10.50 10.55
N ALA A 55 4.51 -10.89 9.53
CA ALA A 55 4.65 -10.37 8.17
C ALA A 55 3.41 -9.56 7.78
N PHE A 56 3.61 -8.36 7.24
CA PHE A 56 2.55 -7.45 6.83
C PHE A 56 2.74 -6.99 5.40
N ILE A 57 1.65 -6.86 4.66
CA ILE A 57 1.65 -6.04 3.44
C ILE A 57 1.63 -4.56 3.85
N ASN A 58 2.40 -3.71 3.18
CA ASN A 58 2.34 -2.26 3.31
C ASN A 58 2.38 -1.57 1.94
N THR A 59 1.20 -1.29 1.38
CA THR A 59 1.04 -0.98 -0.04
C THR A 59 0.30 0.34 -0.30
N GLY A 60 0.63 0.97 -1.43
CA GLY A 60 -0.15 2.05 -1.99
C GLY A 60 -1.44 1.56 -2.66
N ARG A 61 -1.56 0.28 -3.00
CA ARG A 61 -2.83 -0.25 -3.52
C ARG A 61 -3.95 -0.07 -2.50
N CYS A 62 -5.14 0.30 -2.97
CA CYS A 62 -6.32 0.18 -2.13
C CYS A 62 -6.67 -1.29 -1.88
N MET A 63 -7.45 -1.56 -0.83
CA MET A 63 -7.79 -2.94 -0.45
C MET A 63 -8.45 -3.71 -1.61
N ALA A 64 -9.30 -3.03 -2.38
CA ALA A 64 -9.94 -3.59 -3.58
C ALA A 64 -8.93 -4.08 -4.63
N MET A 65 -7.70 -3.55 -4.64
CA MET A 65 -6.61 -3.87 -5.57
C MET A 65 -5.56 -4.85 -5.01
N VAL A 66 -5.75 -5.38 -3.79
CA VAL A 66 -4.90 -6.45 -3.24
C VAL A 66 -5.52 -7.79 -3.64
N SER A 67 -4.88 -8.52 -4.56
CA SER A 67 -5.46 -9.75 -5.15
C SER A 67 -5.61 -10.87 -4.13
N GLU A 68 -6.55 -11.77 -4.37
CA GLU A 68 -6.73 -12.97 -3.55
C GLU A 68 -5.45 -13.80 -3.45
N ASP A 69 -4.69 -13.93 -4.54
CA ASP A 69 -3.42 -14.66 -4.56
C ASP A 69 -2.38 -14.04 -3.60
N ILE A 70 -2.29 -12.70 -3.55
CA ILE A 70 -1.40 -12.01 -2.61
C ILE A 70 -1.88 -12.19 -1.17
N GLN A 71 -3.19 -12.07 -0.93
CA GLN A 71 -3.77 -12.28 0.41
C GLN A 71 -3.57 -13.73 0.90
N ALA A 72 -3.56 -14.70 -0.02
CA ALA A 72 -3.40 -16.13 0.27
C ALA A 72 -1.97 -16.54 0.66
N ILE A 73 -0.96 -15.68 0.47
CA ILE A 73 0.44 -15.93 0.91
C ILE A 73 0.51 -16.12 2.44
N GLY A 74 -0.46 -15.57 3.17
CA GLY A 74 -0.61 -15.76 4.60
C GLY A 74 0.10 -14.70 5.43
N PHE A 75 -0.02 -13.43 5.06
CA PHE A 75 0.39 -12.31 5.92
C PHE A 75 -0.48 -12.23 7.18
N ASP A 76 0.06 -11.64 8.24
CA ASP A 76 -0.62 -11.41 9.52
C ASP A 76 -1.49 -10.16 9.49
N GLY A 77 -1.33 -9.30 8.48
CA GLY A 77 -2.16 -8.13 8.24
C GLY A 77 -1.81 -7.39 6.96
N ILE A 78 -2.62 -6.39 6.63
CA ILE A 78 -2.49 -5.56 5.43
C ILE A 78 -2.66 -4.10 5.83
N VAL A 79 -1.65 -3.30 5.53
CA VAL A 79 -1.70 -1.84 5.51
C VAL A 79 -1.88 -1.42 4.04
N ALA A 80 -3.10 -1.06 3.66
CA ALA A 80 -3.47 -0.64 2.31
C ALA A 80 -3.72 0.87 2.23
N SER A 81 -3.85 1.38 1.00
CA SER A 81 -4.15 2.79 0.71
C SER A 81 -3.21 3.77 1.46
N CYS A 82 -1.91 3.46 1.49
CA CYS A 82 -0.89 4.24 2.22
C CYS A 82 -1.26 4.50 3.69
N GLY A 83 -1.75 3.46 4.39
CA GLY A 83 -2.02 3.54 5.84
C GLY A 83 -3.43 3.98 6.21
N THR A 84 -4.32 4.21 5.25
CA THR A 84 -5.72 4.60 5.53
C THR A 84 -6.68 3.41 5.67
N HIS A 85 -6.25 2.20 5.32
CA HIS A 85 -7.02 0.98 5.56
C HIS A 85 -6.11 -0.10 6.12
N ILE A 86 -6.30 -0.49 7.38
CA ILE A 86 -5.44 -1.44 8.09
C ILE A 86 -6.26 -2.62 8.57
N THR A 87 -5.77 -3.83 8.30
CA THR A 87 -6.29 -5.08 8.82
C THR A 87 -5.19 -5.86 9.53
N VAL A 88 -5.52 -6.52 10.64
CA VAL A 88 -4.64 -7.44 11.37
C VAL A 88 -5.45 -8.68 11.74
N GLY A 89 -5.00 -9.84 11.28
CA GLY A 89 -5.81 -11.06 11.27
C GLY A 89 -7.15 -10.84 10.56
N ASP A 90 -8.24 -11.16 11.25
CA ASP A 90 -9.59 -10.99 10.70
C ASP A 90 -10.24 -9.63 11.09
N GLN A 91 -9.48 -8.71 11.69
CA GLN A 91 -9.98 -7.42 12.19
C GLN A 91 -9.54 -6.25 11.32
N THR A 92 -10.48 -5.37 10.99
CA THR A 92 -10.19 -4.03 10.46
C THR A 92 -9.90 -3.10 11.63
N LEU A 93 -8.68 -2.56 11.69
CA LEU A 93 -8.25 -1.59 12.70
C LEU A 93 -8.64 -0.18 12.29
N GLU A 94 -8.40 0.14 11.03
CA GLU A 94 -8.67 1.45 10.46
C GLU A 94 -9.25 1.31 9.05
N ASN A 95 -10.18 2.21 8.73
CA ASN A 95 -10.71 2.39 7.38
C ASN A 95 -11.19 3.83 7.23
N ILE A 96 -10.25 4.71 6.90
CA ILE A 96 -10.47 6.14 6.79
C ILE A 96 -11.02 6.46 5.42
N LEU A 97 -12.26 6.93 5.39
CA LEU A 97 -12.92 7.39 4.16
C LEU A 97 -12.87 8.91 4.08
N ILE A 98 -12.64 9.44 2.88
CA ILE A 98 -12.80 10.86 2.59
C ILE A 98 -14.29 11.22 2.79
N PRO A 99 -14.61 12.23 3.64
CA PRO A 99 -15.98 12.69 3.83
C PRO A 99 -16.67 13.04 2.51
N GLU A 100 -17.97 12.74 2.41
CA GLU A 100 -18.71 12.85 1.14
C GLU A 100 -18.70 14.28 0.57
N ASP A 101 -18.85 15.30 1.42
CA ASP A 101 -18.80 16.71 1.04
C ASP A 101 -17.41 17.10 0.50
N GLN A 102 -16.34 16.65 1.18
CA GLN A 102 -14.97 16.84 0.73
C GLN A 102 -14.70 16.11 -0.60
N LEU A 103 -15.22 14.89 -0.75
CA LEU A 103 -15.08 14.08 -1.96
C LEU A 103 -15.82 14.71 -3.15
N ARG A 104 -17.05 15.22 -2.96
CA ARG A 104 -17.78 15.94 -4.01
C ARG A 104 -17.03 17.20 -4.45
N TRP A 105 -16.53 17.98 -3.48
CA TRP A 105 -15.74 19.17 -3.76
C TRP A 105 -14.48 18.86 -4.58
N ILE A 106 -13.74 17.80 -4.24
CA ILE A 106 -12.50 17.47 -4.94
C ILE A 106 -12.76 16.94 -6.35
N ILE A 107 -13.81 16.14 -6.55
CA ILE A 107 -14.24 15.67 -7.86
C ILE A 107 -14.59 16.87 -8.76
N ASP A 108 -15.40 17.80 -8.27
CA ASP A 108 -15.76 19.01 -9.03
C ASP A 108 -14.54 19.85 -9.38
N LEU A 109 -13.59 19.96 -8.45
CA LEU A 109 -12.34 20.69 -8.65
C LEU A 109 -11.47 20.03 -9.73
N LEU A 110 -11.30 18.71 -9.71
CA LEU A 110 -10.51 17.96 -10.70
C LEU A 110 -11.15 18.03 -12.09
N ILE A 111 -12.47 17.83 -12.19
CA ILE A 111 -13.23 17.93 -13.45
C ILE A 111 -13.10 19.35 -14.04
N LYS A 112 -13.32 20.40 -13.23
CA LYS A 112 -13.24 21.79 -13.69
C LYS A 112 -11.86 22.15 -14.26
N ASN A 113 -10.80 21.57 -13.67
CA ASN A 113 -9.43 21.80 -14.09
C ASN A 113 -8.93 20.80 -15.16
N ARG A 114 -9.79 19.89 -15.63
CA ARG A 114 -9.47 18.85 -16.63
C ARG A 114 -8.26 18.02 -16.23
N ILE A 115 -8.29 17.53 -14.99
CA ILE A 115 -7.34 16.57 -14.44
C ILE A 115 -7.99 15.19 -14.52
N ASP A 116 -7.29 14.21 -15.08
CA ASP A 116 -7.74 12.82 -15.07
C ASP A 116 -7.52 12.27 -13.66
N PHE A 117 -8.44 11.47 -13.16
CA PHE A 117 -8.33 10.88 -11.82
C PHE A 117 -9.10 9.57 -11.75
N TRP A 118 -8.77 8.78 -10.72
CA TRP A 118 -9.55 7.64 -10.29
C TRP A 118 -9.60 7.62 -8.76
N LEU A 119 -10.73 7.22 -8.21
CA LEU A 119 -10.95 7.14 -6.78
C LEU A 119 -10.70 5.72 -6.32
N GLU A 120 -10.08 5.57 -5.15
CA GLU A 120 -9.63 4.27 -4.66
C GLU A 120 -10.25 3.98 -3.31
N GLY A 121 -11.05 2.92 -3.26
CA GLY A 121 -11.85 2.54 -2.10
C GLY A 121 -11.51 1.17 -1.53
N PRO A 122 -12.15 0.80 -0.41
CA PRO A 122 -11.98 -0.52 0.17
C PRO A 122 -12.57 -1.62 -0.72
N ASP A 123 -13.64 -1.30 -1.45
CA ASP A 123 -14.46 -2.26 -2.20
C ASP A 123 -14.26 -2.16 -3.72
N HIS A 124 -13.98 -0.94 -4.23
CA HIS A 124 -13.87 -0.66 -5.66
C HIS A 124 -12.82 0.40 -5.97
N VAL A 125 -12.34 0.38 -7.21
CA VAL A 125 -11.73 1.54 -7.87
C VAL A 125 -12.81 2.22 -8.71
N TYR A 126 -13.05 3.50 -8.46
CA TYR A 126 -14.07 4.26 -9.18
C TYR A 126 -13.44 5.08 -10.29
N LEU A 127 -13.97 4.93 -11.50
CA LEU A 127 -13.47 5.57 -12.71
C LEU A 127 -14.49 6.54 -13.30
N ASP A 128 -14.01 7.51 -14.07
CA ASP A 128 -14.83 8.47 -14.82
C ASP A 128 -15.15 7.94 -16.24
N SER A 129 -16.31 7.31 -16.44
CA SER A 129 -16.68 6.80 -17.77
C SER A 129 -17.14 7.90 -18.76
N VAL A 130 -17.54 9.08 -18.26
CA VAL A 130 -18.21 10.12 -19.05
C VAL A 130 -17.25 11.22 -19.51
N THR A 131 -16.47 11.80 -18.59
CA THR A 131 -15.50 12.86 -18.91
C THR A 131 -14.23 12.27 -19.53
N HIS A 132 -13.82 11.07 -19.11
CA HIS A 132 -12.56 10.45 -19.55
C HIS A 132 -12.75 9.01 -20.07
N PRO A 133 -13.62 8.78 -21.09
CA PRO A 133 -14.00 7.44 -21.56
C PRO A 133 -12.83 6.62 -22.13
N ALA A 134 -11.82 7.27 -22.70
CA ALA A 134 -10.63 6.58 -23.20
C ALA A 134 -9.76 6.05 -22.06
N PHE A 135 -9.60 6.84 -20.99
CA PHE A 135 -8.88 6.45 -19.78
C PHE A 135 -9.60 5.30 -19.07
N TYR A 136 -10.93 5.40 -18.93
CA TYR A 136 -11.78 4.34 -18.40
C TYR A 136 -11.57 3.00 -19.15
N ARG A 137 -11.67 3.02 -20.49
CA ARG A 137 -11.48 1.81 -21.32
C ARG A 137 -10.06 1.24 -21.22
N LYS A 138 -9.05 2.11 -21.11
CA LYS A 138 -7.66 1.69 -20.94
C LYS A 138 -7.49 0.90 -19.64
N PHE A 139 -8.00 1.42 -18.52
CA PHE A 139 -7.93 0.73 -17.23
C PHE A 139 -8.62 -0.64 -17.25
N LEU A 140 -9.82 -0.74 -17.85
CA LEU A 140 -10.49 -2.02 -18.00
C LEU A 140 -9.70 -3.03 -18.83
N ALA A 141 -8.96 -2.56 -19.85
CA ALA A 141 -8.12 -3.41 -20.69
C ALA A 141 -6.81 -3.84 -20.00
N GLU A 142 -6.27 -3.03 -19.08
CA GLU A 142 -5.06 -3.34 -18.30
C GLU A 142 -5.35 -4.37 -17.18
N TYR A 143 -6.57 -4.42 -16.68
CA TYR A 143 -6.99 -5.35 -15.61
C TYR A 143 -8.18 -6.23 -16.03
N PRO A 144 -8.06 -7.02 -17.11
CA PRO A 144 -9.18 -7.79 -17.66
C PRO A 144 -9.66 -8.94 -16.76
N GLY A 145 -8.84 -9.34 -15.77
CA GLY A 145 -9.10 -10.46 -14.86
C GLY A 145 -9.77 -10.11 -13.52
N TRP A 146 -10.21 -8.86 -13.34
CA TRP A 146 -10.75 -8.39 -12.05
C TRP A 146 -12.22 -7.96 -12.17
N PRO A 147 -13.15 -8.91 -12.38
CA PRO A 147 -14.56 -8.59 -12.49
C PRO A 147 -15.09 -7.98 -11.20
N GLY A 148 -15.72 -6.81 -11.30
CA GLY A 148 -16.26 -6.08 -10.15
C GLY A 148 -15.28 -5.15 -9.43
N LEU A 149 -14.01 -5.10 -9.84
CA LEU A 149 -13.04 -4.13 -9.29
C LEU A 149 -13.44 -2.69 -9.59
N PHE A 150 -13.90 -2.43 -10.82
CA PHE A 150 -14.20 -1.07 -11.26
C PHE A 150 -15.69 -0.74 -11.17
N ALA A 151 -15.98 0.46 -10.66
CA ALA A 151 -17.31 1.06 -10.65
C ALA A 151 -17.28 2.45 -11.31
N ASP A 152 -18.40 2.89 -11.89
CA ASP A 152 -18.54 4.29 -12.29
C ASP A 152 -18.85 5.13 -11.06
N PHE A 153 -18.04 6.16 -10.80
CA PHE A 153 -18.26 7.01 -9.62
C PHE A 153 -19.58 7.80 -9.68
N ARG A 154 -20.18 7.98 -10.86
CA ARG A 154 -21.48 8.68 -11.01
C ARG A 154 -22.68 7.82 -10.66
N GLU A 155 -22.51 6.50 -10.77
CA GLU A 155 -23.57 5.53 -10.51
C GLU A 155 -23.46 4.94 -9.11
N ALA A 156 -22.23 4.86 -8.58
CA ALA A 156 -21.96 4.35 -7.24
C ALA A 156 -22.54 5.25 -6.14
N ASN A 157 -23.33 4.66 -5.25
CA ASN A 157 -23.86 5.30 -4.06
C ASN A 157 -24.03 4.28 -2.93
N PRO A 158 -23.34 4.41 -1.78
CA PRO A 158 -22.40 5.48 -1.44
C PRO A 158 -21.05 5.35 -2.16
N LEU A 159 -20.36 6.47 -2.38
CA LEU A 159 -18.95 6.48 -2.74
C LEU A 159 -18.10 6.26 -1.48
N ARG A 160 -17.35 5.16 -1.45
CA ARG A 160 -16.45 4.81 -0.34
C ARG A 160 -15.02 4.92 -0.84
N VAL A 161 -14.32 6.00 -0.49
CA VAL A 161 -13.01 6.35 -1.04
C VAL A 161 -12.02 6.59 0.10
N ASN A 162 -10.90 5.86 0.10
CA ASN A 162 -9.82 6.06 1.06
C ASN A 162 -8.82 7.12 0.57
N LYS A 163 -8.47 7.05 -0.71
CA LYS A 163 -7.55 7.96 -1.40
C LYS A 163 -7.93 8.08 -2.86
N PHE A 164 -7.24 8.94 -3.61
CA PHE A 164 -7.38 8.96 -5.06
C PHE A 164 -6.06 9.29 -5.72
N SER A 165 -5.98 9.01 -7.01
CA SER A 165 -4.81 9.29 -7.82
C SER A 165 -5.18 10.16 -8.99
N TYR A 166 -4.21 10.90 -9.51
CA TYR A 166 -4.41 11.82 -10.62
C TYR A 166 -3.36 11.63 -11.72
N LEU A 167 -3.74 12.04 -12.93
CA LEU A 167 -2.87 12.15 -14.10
C LEU A 167 -3.06 13.54 -14.73
N ILE A 168 -1.94 14.23 -14.98
CA ILE A 168 -1.88 15.58 -15.53
C ILE A 168 -1.32 15.52 -16.95
N HIS A 169 -2.03 16.13 -17.90
CA HIS A 169 -1.56 16.22 -19.29
C HIS A 169 -0.75 17.49 -19.58
N ARG A 170 -0.88 18.54 -18.76
CA ARG A 170 -0.08 19.79 -18.83
C ARG A 170 0.20 20.33 -17.43
N HIS A 171 1.48 20.54 -17.11
CA HIS A 171 1.92 20.93 -15.76
C HIS A 171 1.24 22.21 -15.24
N SER A 172 1.00 23.19 -16.11
CA SER A 172 0.34 24.45 -15.75
C SER A 172 -1.07 24.29 -15.18
N GLN A 173 -1.74 23.15 -15.41
CA GLN A 173 -3.04 22.84 -14.82
C GLN A 173 -2.91 22.48 -13.33
N PHE A 174 -1.75 21.97 -12.91
CA PHE A 174 -1.55 21.47 -11.56
C PHE A 174 -0.89 22.51 -10.64
N ASP A 175 -0.08 23.42 -11.17
CA ASP A 175 0.61 24.46 -10.36
C ASP A 175 -0.35 25.27 -9.46
N GLN A 176 -1.56 25.55 -9.94
CA GLN A 176 -2.58 26.27 -9.17
C GLN A 176 -3.39 25.37 -8.24
N LEU A 177 -3.49 24.07 -8.58
CA LEU A 177 -4.29 23.10 -7.87
C LEU A 177 -3.53 22.46 -6.70
N GLU A 178 -2.23 22.25 -6.86
CA GLU A 178 -1.38 21.59 -5.88
C GLU A 178 -1.43 22.26 -4.50
N PRO A 179 -1.31 23.59 -4.35
CA PRO A 179 -1.40 24.23 -3.04
C PRO A 179 -2.78 24.04 -2.38
N ILE A 180 -3.84 24.02 -3.19
CA ILE A 180 -5.22 23.80 -2.72
C ILE A 180 -5.36 22.37 -2.20
N LEU A 181 -4.87 21.38 -2.96
CA LEU A 181 -4.89 19.98 -2.54
C LEU A 181 -4.04 19.77 -1.27
N ARG A 182 -2.82 20.29 -1.23
CA ARG A 182 -1.91 20.20 -0.07
C ARG A 182 -2.45 20.87 1.19
N SER A 183 -3.37 21.83 1.05
CA SER A 183 -4.04 22.43 2.22
C SER A 183 -4.94 21.43 2.95
N GLN A 184 -5.47 20.43 2.25
CA GLN A 184 -6.45 19.46 2.74
C GLN A 184 -5.91 18.02 2.85
N PHE A 185 -4.91 17.68 2.02
CA PHE A 185 -4.38 16.32 1.84
C PHE A 185 -2.85 16.31 1.81
N ASP A 186 -2.27 15.13 1.97
CA ASP A 186 -0.86 14.88 1.65
C ASP A 186 -0.75 14.31 0.23
N LEU A 187 0.30 14.70 -0.50
CA LEU A 187 0.50 14.34 -1.91
C LEU A 187 1.81 13.57 -2.07
N ILE A 188 1.71 12.37 -2.65
CA ILE A 188 2.86 11.57 -3.07
C ILE A 188 3.01 11.72 -4.58
N VAL A 189 4.07 12.41 -5.00
CA VAL A 189 4.36 12.67 -6.42
C VAL A 189 5.31 11.60 -6.94
N HIS A 190 4.83 10.73 -7.83
CA HIS A 190 5.59 9.61 -8.38
C HIS A 190 6.45 10.03 -9.59
N ARG A 191 5.85 10.87 -10.44
CA ARG A 191 6.42 11.50 -11.64
C ARG A 191 5.81 12.89 -11.81
N GLU A 192 6.34 13.69 -12.73
CA GLU A 192 5.86 15.05 -12.99
C GLU A 192 4.36 15.10 -13.39
N ASP A 193 3.82 14.01 -13.93
CA ASP A 193 2.46 13.90 -14.44
C ASP A 193 1.52 13.05 -13.58
N HIS A 194 2.00 12.34 -12.55
CA HIS A 194 1.23 11.34 -11.81
C HIS A 194 1.52 11.38 -10.31
N GLY A 195 0.46 11.35 -9.50
CA GLY A 195 0.58 11.30 -8.05
C GLY A 195 -0.66 10.75 -7.35
N GLU A 196 -0.47 10.48 -6.06
CA GLU A 196 -1.51 10.02 -5.14
C GLU A 196 -1.85 11.15 -4.15
N VAL A 197 -3.12 11.24 -3.80
CA VAL A 197 -3.64 12.19 -2.81
C VAL A 197 -4.27 11.40 -1.68
N ILE A 198 -3.74 11.59 -0.48
CA ILE A 198 -4.06 10.82 0.70
C ILE A 198 -4.51 11.74 1.85
N PRO A 199 -5.45 11.30 2.71
CA PRO A 199 -5.80 11.99 3.94
C PRO A 199 -4.56 12.39 4.76
N LYS A 200 -4.59 13.58 5.36
CA LYS A 200 -3.45 14.10 6.13
C LYS A 200 -3.08 13.22 7.32
N GLY A 201 -1.78 13.08 7.54
CA GLY A 201 -1.25 12.34 8.68
C GLY A 201 -1.35 10.82 8.54
N PHE A 202 -1.70 10.33 7.34
CA PHE A 202 -1.62 8.92 7.00
C PHE A 202 -0.50 8.70 5.99
N SER A 203 0.24 7.62 6.17
CA SER A 203 1.31 7.20 5.30
C SER A 203 1.61 5.70 5.56
N LYS A 204 2.48 5.09 4.75
CA LYS A 204 2.91 3.71 5.02
C LYS A 204 3.61 3.59 6.38
N ALA A 205 4.40 4.60 6.75
CA ALA A 205 5.05 4.68 8.06
C ALA A 205 4.06 4.77 9.21
N THR A 206 3.07 5.67 9.14
CA THR A 206 2.06 5.76 10.21
C THR A 206 1.22 4.49 10.32
N GLY A 207 1.01 3.78 9.22
CA GLY A 207 0.38 2.46 9.23
C GLY A 207 1.19 1.42 10.02
N MET A 208 2.53 1.42 9.90
CA MET A 208 3.39 0.58 10.73
C MET A 208 3.24 0.91 12.22
N ASP A 209 3.22 2.19 12.58
CA ASP A 209 3.07 2.64 13.98
C ASP A 209 1.73 2.23 14.59
N GLN A 210 0.66 2.28 13.80
CA GLN A 210 -0.66 1.82 14.23
C GLN A 210 -0.69 0.30 14.45
N VAL A 211 -0.06 -0.48 13.56
CA VAL A 211 0.10 -1.93 13.74
C VAL A 211 0.90 -2.23 15.02
N LYS A 212 2.04 -1.56 15.24
CA LYS A 212 2.85 -1.72 16.47
C LYS A 212 2.04 -1.45 17.73
N THR A 213 1.28 -0.36 17.72
CA THR A 213 0.42 0.04 18.85
C THR A 213 -0.67 -0.99 19.11
N PHE A 214 -1.33 -1.48 18.05
CA PHE A 214 -2.36 -2.51 18.17
C PHE A 214 -1.84 -3.83 18.73
N LEU A 215 -0.61 -4.21 18.33
CA LEU A 215 0.04 -5.42 18.82
C LEU A 215 0.61 -5.28 20.24
N ASP A 216 0.59 -4.07 20.83
CA ASP A 216 1.28 -3.74 22.08
C ASP A 216 2.79 -4.07 21.99
N GLN A 217 3.40 -3.73 20.84
CA GLN A 217 4.81 -4.00 20.53
C GLN A 217 5.55 -2.71 20.11
N PRO A 218 5.65 -1.71 21.00
CA PRO A 218 6.34 -0.45 20.68
C PRO A 218 7.84 -0.66 20.39
N ASP A 219 8.46 -1.66 20.99
CA ASP A 219 9.90 -1.94 20.91
C ASP A 219 10.26 -3.06 19.91
N ALA A 220 9.28 -3.62 19.17
CA ALA A 220 9.58 -4.63 18.16
C ALA A 220 10.45 -4.03 17.05
N ARG A 221 11.47 -4.81 16.63
CA ARG A 221 12.32 -4.45 15.49
C ARG A 221 11.49 -4.46 14.21
N VAL A 222 11.55 -3.37 13.46
CA VAL A 222 10.82 -3.17 12.22
C VAL A 222 11.75 -3.28 11.02
N PHE A 223 11.36 -4.13 10.09
CA PHE A 223 11.99 -4.25 8.78
C PHE A 223 10.96 -3.83 7.73
N ALA A 224 11.33 -2.98 6.79
CA ALA A 224 10.44 -2.54 5.71
C ALA A 224 11.12 -2.73 4.36
N PHE A 225 10.41 -3.35 3.41
CA PHE A 225 10.88 -3.61 2.05
C PHE A 225 10.08 -2.77 1.05
N GLY A 226 10.76 -2.03 0.17
CA GLY A 226 10.13 -1.16 -0.82
C GLY A 226 11.03 -0.82 -2.00
N ASP A 227 10.46 -0.22 -3.05
CA ASP A 227 11.15 0.11 -4.30
C ASP A 227 10.86 1.52 -4.87
N SER A 228 9.84 2.20 -4.34
CA SER A 228 9.25 3.39 -4.93
C SER A 228 9.08 4.56 -3.95
N PHE A 229 8.62 5.72 -4.43
CA PHE A 229 8.56 6.94 -3.62
C PHE A 229 7.52 6.89 -2.50
N ASN A 230 6.46 6.09 -2.63
CA ASN A 230 5.49 5.91 -1.56
C ASN A 230 6.01 4.97 -0.43
N ASP A 231 7.20 4.40 -0.59
CA ASP A 231 7.89 3.61 0.44
C ASP A 231 8.86 4.45 1.28
N LEU A 232 9.19 5.66 0.82
CA LEU A 232 10.28 6.44 1.38
C LEU A 232 10.11 6.74 2.87
N ASP A 233 8.87 6.98 3.29
CA ASP A 233 8.53 7.22 4.68
C ASP A 233 8.71 5.94 5.52
N MET A 234 8.22 4.79 5.06
CA MET A 234 8.34 3.53 5.81
C MET A 234 9.78 3.04 5.87
N LEU A 235 10.56 3.19 4.80
CA LEU A 235 11.97 2.81 4.77
C LEU A 235 12.80 3.65 5.74
N LYS A 236 12.45 4.93 5.93
CA LYS A 236 13.10 5.81 6.91
C LYS A 236 12.66 5.54 8.35
N ALA A 237 11.40 5.15 8.54
CA ALA A 237 10.82 4.91 9.86
C ALA A 237 11.19 3.55 10.44
N ALA A 238 11.44 2.54 9.60
CA ALA A 238 11.87 1.22 10.02
C ALA A 238 13.28 1.23 10.63
N ASP A 239 13.55 0.32 11.58
CA ASP A 239 14.91 0.09 12.09
C ASP A 239 15.83 -0.37 10.95
N PHE A 240 15.27 -1.13 10.01
CA PHE A 240 15.94 -1.58 8.80
C PHE A 240 15.04 -1.33 7.58
N GLY A 241 15.30 -0.24 6.86
CA GLY A 241 14.71 0.01 5.55
C GLY A 241 15.51 -0.71 4.46
N ILE A 242 14.88 -1.64 3.74
CA ILE A 242 15.47 -2.42 2.66
C ILE A 242 14.92 -1.94 1.31
N ALA A 243 15.78 -1.36 0.48
CA ALA A 243 15.44 -1.05 -0.90
C ALA A 243 15.65 -2.28 -1.79
N MET A 244 14.73 -2.53 -2.72
CA MET A 244 14.81 -3.65 -3.66
C MET A 244 15.72 -3.37 -4.85
N GLY A 245 16.32 -4.40 -5.43
CA GLY A 245 17.16 -4.26 -6.62
C GLY A 245 16.37 -3.70 -7.80
N GLY A 246 16.85 -2.58 -8.36
CA GLY A 246 16.13 -1.83 -9.41
C GLY A 246 15.40 -0.59 -8.90
N SER A 247 15.43 -0.32 -7.59
CA SER A 247 14.95 0.93 -6.97
C SER A 247 15.64 2.17 -7.53
N ARG A 248 14.98 3.33 -7.41
CA ARG A 248 15.58 4.63 -7.78
C ARG A 248 16.71 5.01 -6.80
N SER A 249 17.73 5.72 -7.30
CA SER A 249 18.93 6.10 -6.52
C SER A 249 18.62 6.76 -5.18
N ARG A 250 17.65 7.69 -5.15
CA ARG A 250 17.24 8.39 -3.93
C ARG A 250 16.68 7.46 -2.85
N LEU A 251 16.04 6.35 -3.25
CA LEU A 251 15.52 5.37 -2.29
C LEU A 251 16.69 4.58 -1.67
N ILE A 252 17.66 4.20 -2.50
CA ILE A 252 18.85 3.46 -2.10
C ILE A 252 19.65 4.27 -1.07
N GLU A 253 19.87 5.56 -1.33
CA GLU A 253 20.60 6.47 -0.43
C GLU A 253 19.97 6.58 0.97
N LEU A 254 18.67 6.36 1.07
CA LEU A 254 17.89 6.53 2.31
C LEU A 254 17.54 5.19 2.96
N SER A 255 17.95 4.07 2.35
CA SER A 255 17.76 2.72 2.85
C SER A 255 18.98 2.24 3.63
N SER A 256 18.76 1.38 4.63
CA SER A 256 19.82 0.74 5.40
C SER A 256 20.55 -0.33 4.58
N HIS A 257 19.88 -0.92 3.59
CA HIS A 257 20.39 -2.02 2.79
C HIS A 257 19.70 -2.05 1.41
N LEU A 258 20.49 -2.18 0.36
CA LEU A 258 20.01 -2.52 -0.98
C LEU A 258 20.11 -4.04 -1.17
N THR A 259 18.98 -4.71 -1.37
CA THR A 259 18.94 -6.14 -1.70
C THR A 259 18.78 -6.37 -3.21
N ASP A 260 18.73 -7.64 -3.62
CA ASP A 260 18.54 -8.02 -5.02
C ASP A 260 17.12 -7.69 -5.51
N SER A 261 16.88 -7.86 -6.82
CA SER A 261 15.54 -7.64 -7.38
C SER A 261 14.57 -8.73 -6.91
N PRO A 262 13.24 -8.55 -7.03
CA PRO A 262 12.28 -9.62 -6.74
C PRO A 262 12.59 -10.91 -7.53
N ALA A 263 12.92 -10.77 -8.81
CA ALA A 263 13.26 -11.90 -9.70
C ALA A 263 14.56 -12.63 -9.27
N ASP A 264 15.46 -11.93 -8.59
CA ASP A 264 16.75 -12.46 -8.10
C ASP A 264 16.68 -12.83 -6.61
N HIS A 265 15.47 -13.11 -6.10
CA HIS A 265 15.22 -13.57 -4.73
C HIS A 265 15.53 -12.53 -3.64
N GLY A 266 15.45 -11.23 -3.94
CA GLY A 266 15.82 -10.14 -3.01
C GLY A 266 15.20 -10.24 -1.62
N ILE A 267 13.90 -10.53 -1.51
CA ILE A 267 13.24 -10.73 -0.20
C ILE A 267 13.92 -11.85 0.59
N ALA A 268 14.11 -13.01 -0.02
CA ALA A 268 14.74 -14.15 0.65
C ALA A 268 16.19 -13.85 1.06
N ASN A 269 16.95 -13.18 0.18
CA ASN A 269 18.36 -12.85 0.42
C ASN A 269 18.51 -11.86 1.58
N ALA A 270 17.70 -10.81 1.62
CA ALA A 270 17.72 -9.86 2.73
C ALA A 270 17.22 -10.48 4.05
N LEU A 271 16.18 -11.32 4.03
CA LEU A 271 15.74 -12.01 5.25
C LEU A 271 16.84 -12.93 5.82
N ARG A 272 17.61 -13.62 4.96
CA ARG A 272 18.80 -14.39 5.39
C ARG A 272 19.92 -13.50 5.92
N HIS A 273 20.17 -12.38 5.23
CA HIS A 273 21.20 -11.41 5.64
C HIS A 273 20.98 -10.95 7.09
N TYR A 274 19.72 -10.67 7.46
CA TYR A 274 19.33 -10.26 8.81
C TYR A 274 19.05 -11.43 9.77
N GLN A 275 19.31 -12.67 9.35
CA GLN A 275 19.11 -13.89 10.15
C GLN A 275 17.66 -14.05 10.65
N LEU A 276 16.69 -13.59 9.86
CA LEU A 276 15.26 -13.78 10.11
C LEU A 276 14.77 -15.13 9.58
N ILE A 277 15.49 -15.70 8.60
CA ILE A 277 15.31 -17.05 8.05
C ILE A 277 16.67 -17.73 7.81
N GLU A 278 16.65 -19.05 7.59
CA GLU A 278 17.84 -19.86 7.25
C GLU A 278 18.34 -19.63 5.80
#